data_AF-A0A436DTY3-F1
#
_entry.id   AF-A0A436DTY3-F1
#
_cell.length_a   1.000
_cell.length_b   1.000
_cell.length_c   1.000
_cell.angle_alpha   90.00
_cell.angle_beta   90.00
_cell.angle_gamma   90.00
#
_symmetry.space_group_name_H-M   'P 1'
#
loop_
_entity.id
_entity.type
_entity.pdbx_description
1 polymer ?
#
loop_
_entity_poly.entity_id
_entity_poly.type
_entity_poly.pdbx_seq_one_letter_code
_entity_poly.pdbx_strand_id
1 'polypeptide(L)'
;MSEATVPVDAAPARIKRPFLSPLNKRRLQNFRANRRGYWSLWIFLVLFVLSLFSEFIANDKPIIASYKGEILFPVLVAYPEEKFGGFYAVTDYRDPVIQDEINANGWMIWPPVRYSYQTVNNAIPEAAPARP
;
A
#
# COMPACT_ATOMS: atom_id res chain seq x y z
N MET A 1 4.26 -58.33 51.37
CA MET A 1 4.31 -56.96 50.84
C MET A 1 4.01 -57.06 49.36
N SER A 2 2.74 -56.91 48.97
CA SER A 2 2.28 -57.03 47.58
C SER A 2 1.96 -55.63 47.10
N GLU A 3 2.83 -55.09 46.26
CA GLU A 3 2.74 -53.74 45.72
C GLU A 3 1.81 -53.80 44.50
N ALA A 4 0.56 -53.37 44.66
CA ALA A 4 -0.39 -53.26 43.57
C ALA A 4 0.00 -52.04 42.71
N THR A 5 0.50 -52.29 41.51
CA THR A 5 0.76 -51.27 40.50
C THR A 5 -0.56 -50.75 39.94
N VAL A 6 -0.89 -49.49 40.26
CA VAL A 6 -2.04 -48.78 39.70
C VAL A 6 -1.76 -48.47 38.23
N PRO A 7 -2.65 -48.78 37.28
CA PRO A 7 -2.45 -48.43 35.88
C PRO A 7 -2.53 -46.91 35.74
N VAL A 8 -1.48 -46.30 35.21
CA VAL A 8 -1.43 -44.87 34.89
C VAL A 8 -2.44 -44.59 33.78
N ASP A 9 -3.50 -43.88 34.14
CA ASP A 9 -4.60 -43.49 33.27
C ASP A 9 -4.07 -42.71 32.07
N ALA A 10 -4.32 -43.21 30.85
CA ALA A 10 -3.82 -42.62 29.63
C ALA A 10 -4.56 -41.29 29.37
N ALA A 11 -3.80 -40.18 29.38
CA ALA A 11 -4.35 -38.84 29.17
C ALA A 11 -5.20 -38.77 27.87
N PRO A 12 -6.41 -38.18 27.91
CA PRO A 12 -7.32 -38.18 26.77
C PRO A 12 -6.72 -37.41 25.59
N ALA A 13 -6.80 -37.99 24.39
CA ALA A 13 -6.31 -37.39 23.16
C ALA A 13 -6.99 -36.04 22.91
N ARG A 14 -6.18 -34.98 22.74
CA ARG A 14 -6.66 -33.60 22.55
C ARG A 14 -7.42 -33.49 21.22
N ILE A 15 -8.74 -33.40 21.28
CA ILE A 15 -9.60 -33.20 20.09
C ILE A 15 -9.22 -31.88 19.43
N LYS A 16 -8.64 -31.95 18.21
CA LYS A 16 -8.37 -30.76 17.41
C LYS A 16 -9.68 -30.11 17.00
N ARG A 17 -9.98 -28.96 17.59
CA ARG A 17 -11.12 -28.15 17.17
C ARG A 17 -10.82 -27.58 15.78
N PRO A 18 -11.77 -27.63 14.83
CA PRO A 18 -11.58 -27.01 13.52
C PRO A 18 -11.39 -25.50 13.68
N PHE A 19 -10.63 -24.88 12.76
CA PHE A 19 -10.31 -23.46 12.77
C PHE A 19 -11.56 -22.56 12.77
N LEU A 20 -12.66 -23.03 12.20
CA LEU A 20 -13.96 -22.36 12.24
C LEU A 20 -14.95 -23.18 13.08
N SER A 21 -15.48 -22.54 14.12
CA SER A 21 -16.63 -23.07 14.87
C SER A 21 -17.80 -23.36 13.92
N PRO A 22 -18.58 -24.45 14.16
CA PRO A 22 -19.78 -24.77 13.39
C PRO A 22 -20.76 -23.59 13.26
N LEU A 23 -20.84 -22.72 14.28
CA LEU A 23 -21.68 -21.52 14.25
C LEU A 23 -21.17 -20.48 13.24
N ASN A 24 -19.85 -20.25 13.19
CA ASN A 24 -19.25 -19.33 12.23
C ASN A 24 -19.35 -19.85 10.79
N LYS A 25 -19.27 -21.17 10.61
CA LYS A 25 -19.50 -21.80 9.30
C LYS A 25 -20.92 -21.55 8.79
N ARG A 26 -21.94 -21.71 9.65
CA ARG A 26 -23.34 -21.39 9.30
C ARG A 26 -23.54 -19.91 8.99
N ARG A 27 -22.95 -19.01 9.80
CA ARG A 27 -23.01 -17.56 9.53
C ARG A 27 -22.39 -17.18 8.19
N LEU A 28 -21.24 -17.77 7.85
CA LEU A 28 -20.58 -17.54 6.56
C LEU A 28 -21.41 -18.06 5.39
N GLN A 29 -22.07 -19.21 5.54
CA GLN A 29 -22.99 -19.74 4.53
C GLN A 29 -24.19 -18.80 4.32
N ASN A 30 -24.82 -18.33 5.41
CA ASN A 30 -25.93 -17.38 5.33
C ASN A 30 -25.49 -16.04 4.70
N PHE A 31 -24.29 -15.56 5.02
CA PHE A 31 -23.73 -14.36 4.40
C PHE A 31 -23.49 -14.54 2.90
N ARG A 32 -22.91 -15.67 2.47
CA ARG A 32 -22.68 -15.97 1.05
C ARG A 32 -23.98 -16.19 0.27
N ALA A 33 -25.04 -16.68 0.92
CA ALA A 33 -26.36 -16.80 0.29
C ALA A 33 -26.99 -15.43 -0.04
N ASN A 34 -26.65 -14.39 0.72
CA ASN A 34 -27.08 -13.02 0.46
C ASN A 34 -26.26 -12.40 -0.68
N ARG A 35 -26.74 -12.56 -1.93
CA ARG A 35 -26.06 -12.07 -3.14
C ARG A 35 -25.63 -10.60 -3.06
N ARG A 36 -26.49 -9.72 -2.52
CA ARG A 36 -26.21 -8.29 -2.36
C ARG A 36 -25.07 -8.04 -1.37
N GLY A 37 -25.15 -8.65 -0.19
CA GLY A 37 -24.11 -8.52 0.84
C GLY A 37 -22.75 -9.06 0.38
N TYR A 38 -22.75 -10.16 -0.38
CA TYR A 38 -21.54 -10.72 -0.96
C TYR A 38 -20.89 -9.79 -2.00
N TRP A 39 -21.68 -9.20 -2.91
CA TRP A 39 -21.20 -8.22 -3.88
C TRP A 39 -20.70 -6.93 -3.21
N SER A 40 -21.44 -6.41 -2.23
CA SER A 40 -21.01 -5.22 -1.47
C SER A 40 -19.69 -5.45 -0.75
N LEU A 41 -19.47 -6.64 -0.18
CA LEU A 41 -18.19 -7.00 0.43
C LEU A 41 -17.05 -6.95 -0.59
N TRP A 42 -17.26 -7.50 -1.80
CA TRP A 42 -16.23 -7.46 -2.84
C TRP A 42 -15.93 -6.05 -3.32
N ILE A 43 -16.95 -5.23 -3.58
CA ILE A 43 -16.76 -3.82 -3.97
C ILE A 43 -16.00 -3.08 -2.87
N PHE A 44 -16.44 -3.24 -1.62
CA PHE A 44 -15.76 -2.64 -0.47
C PHE A 44 -14.32 -3.11 -0.36
N LEU A 45 -14.06 -4.42 -0.51
CA LEU A 45 -12.72 -4.98 -0.40
C LEU A 45 -11.80 -4.43 -1.50
N VAL A 46 -12.29 -4.30 -2.73
CA VAL A 46 -11.54 -3.70 -3.83
C VAL A 46 -11.22 -2.23 -3.51
N LEU A 47 -12.22 -1.43 -3.14
CA LEU A 47 -12.01 -0.02 -2.78
C LEU A 47 -11.06 0.13 -1.59
N PHE A 48 -11.19 -0.73 -0.59
CA PHE A 48 -10.33 -0.73 0.60
C PHE A 48 -8.89 -1.07 0.24
N VAL A 49 -8.64 -2.13 -0.54
CA VAL A 49 -7.29 -2.47 -1.00
C VAL A 49 -6.70 -1.35 -1.84
N LEU A 50 -7.46 -0.78 -2.79
CA LEU A 50 -7.02 0.36 -3.57
C LEU A 50 -6.67 1.57 -2.69
N SER A 51 -7.40 1.80 -1.60
CA SER A 51 -7.10 2.90 -0.66
C SER A 51 -5.80 2.67 0.13
N LEU A 52 -5.51 1.43 0.54
CA LEU A 52 -4.26 1.09 1.25
C LEU A 52 -3.03 1.26 0.36
N PHE A 53 -3.18 1.00 -0.95
CA PHE A 53 -2.10 1.16 -1.93
C PHE A 53 -2.24 2.45 -2.74
N SER A 54 -2.97 3.45 -2.22
CA SER A 54 -3.20 4.72 -2.92
C SER A 54 -1.90 5.44 -3.23
N GLU A 55 -0.92 5.40 -2.33
CA GLU A 55 0.42 5.98 -2.49
C GLU A 55 1.20 5.40 -3.69
N PHE A 56 0.84 4.19 -4.18
CA PHE A 56 1.42 3.57 -5.38
C PHE A 56 0.59 3.80 -6.65
N ILE A 57 -0.64 4.29 -6.51
CA ILE A 57 -1.57 4.55 -7.61
C ILE A 57 -1.61 6.04 -7.95
N ALA A 58 -1.54 6.89 -6.93
CA ALA A 58 -1.64 8.34 -6.97
C ALA A 58 -0.57 8.97 -6.08
N ASN A 59 0.49 9.48 -6.69
CA ASN A 59 1.60 10.12 -5.98
C ASN A 59 2.27 11.19 -6.83
N ASP A 60 2.83 12.21 -6.20
CA ASP A 60 3.71 13.18 -6.87
C ASP A 60 5.17 12.72 -7.00
N LYS A 61 5.48 11.53 -6.48
CA LYS A 61 6.80 10.90 -6.59
C LYS A 61 6.75 9.63 -7.45
N PRO A 62 7.84 9.31 -8.17
CA PRO A 62 7.95 8.02 -8.83
C PRO A 62 8.08 6.88 -7.81
N ILE A 63 7.61 5.70 -8.18
CA ILE A 63 7.71 4.49 -7.34
C ILE A 63 9.18 4.07 -7.26
N ILE A 64 9.86 4.09 -8.41
CA ILE A 64 11.27 3.73 -8.56
C ILE A 64 11.91 4.74 -9.51
N ALA A 65 13.15 5.11 -9.22
CA ALA A 65 14.00 5.88 -10.12
C ALA A 65 15.40 5.24 -10.21
N SER A 66 15.98 5.23 -11.39
CA SER A 66 17.41 5.00 -11.57
C SER A 66 18.08 6.33 -11.85
N TYR A 67 19.21 6.61 -11.19
CA TYR A 67 19.98 7.82 -11.42
C TYR A 67 21.47 7.57 -11.17
N LYS A 68 22.30 7.84 -12.18
CA LYS A 68 23.77 7.67 -12.15
C LYS A 68 24.22 6.28 -11.64
N GLY A 69 23.45 5.24 -11.98
CA GLY A 69 23.73 3.84 -11.61
C GLY A 69 23.14 3.39 -10.27
N GLU A 70 22.52 4.28 -9.50
CA GLU A 70 21.84 3.95 -8.24
C GLU A 70 20.33 3.73 -8.49
N ILE A 71 19.72 2.77 -7.78
CA ILE A 71 18.26 2.57 -7.77
C ILE A 71 17.70 3.21 -6.49
N LEU A 72 16.76 4.12 -6.67
CA LEU A 72 16.10 4.90 -5.65
C LEU A 72 14.63 4.47 -5.53
N PHE A 73 14.08 4.62 -4.33
CA PHE A 73 12.66 4.37 -4.05
C PHE A 73 11.99 5.64 -3.49
N PRO A 74 11.69 6.65 -4.33
CA PRO A 74 11.22 7.96 -3.85
C PRO A 74 9.87 7.94 -3.12
N VAL A 75 9.02 6.95 -3.41
CA VAL A 75 7.77 6.72 -2.67
C VAL A 75 8.00 6.31 -1.21
N LEU A 76 9.17 5.74 -0.88
CA LEU A 76 9.51 5.29 0.48
C LEU A 76 10.52 6.22 1.18
N VAL A 77 11.35 6.92 0.40
CA VAL A 77 12.47 7.74 0.92
C VAL A 77 12.40 9.14 0.33
N ALA A 78 12.43 10.15 1.19
CA ALA A 78 12.58 11.54 0.77
C ALA A 78 14.05 11.82 0.45
N TYR A 79 14.35 12.06 -0.84
CA TYR A 79 15.69 12.46 -1.27
C TYR A 79 15.76 13.99 -1.40
N PRO A 80 16.87 14.62 -0.95
CA PRO A 80 17.10 16.04 -1.16
C PRO A 80 17.36 16.33 -2.63
N GLU A 81 16.96 17.50 -3.08
CA GLU A 81 17.09 17.90 -4.49
C GLU A 81 18.55 18.13 -4.90
N GLU A 82 19.42 18.41 -3.93
CA GLU A 82 20.88 18.46 -4.11
C GLU A 82 21.43 17.20 -4.78
N LYS A 83 20.79 16.03 -4.58
CA LYS A 83 21.17 14.78 -5.25
C LYS A 83 21.04 14.89 -6.78
N PHE A 84 20.10 15.69 -7.24
CA PHE A 84 19.79 15.93 -8.65
C PHE A 84 20.30 17.29 -9.14
N GLY A 85 21.18 17.96 -8.37
CA GLY A 85 21.75 19.26 -8.75
C GLY A 85 20.89 20.47 -8.40
N GLY A 86 19.80 20.29 -7.65
CA GLY A 86 19.01 21.39 -7.09
C GLY A 86 19.48 21.82 -5.70
N PHE A 87 18.62 22.51 -4.96
CA PHE A 87 18.97 23.10 -3.66
C PHE A 87 17.88 22.97 -2.58
N TYR A 88 16.71 22.39 -2.92
CA TYR A 88 15.64 22.17 -1.95
C TYR A 88 15.87 20.92 -1.08
N ALA A 89 15.33 20.95 0.14
CA ALA A 89 15.46 19.86 1.11
C ALA A 89 14.72 18.57 0.69
N VAL A 90 13.68 18.70 -0.14
CA VAL A 90 12.90 17.59 -0.68
C VAL A 90 12.74 17.82 -2.18
N THR A 91 13.04 16.80 -2.96
CA THR A 91 12.95 16.85 -4.43
C THR A 91 11.50 16.93 -4.90
N ASP A 92 11.18 17.91 -5.75
CA ASP A 92 9.98 17.87 -6.60
C ASP A 92 10.30 17.13 -7.90
N TYR A 93 9.88 15.87 -7.99
CA TYR A 93 10.12 15.03 -9.17
C TYR A 93 9.28 15.45 -10.39
N ARG A 94 8.32 16.37 -10.22
CA ARG A 94 7.50 16.88 -11.31
C ARG A 94 8.10 18.12 -11.95
N ASP A 95 9.10 18.74 -11.33
CA ASP A 95 9.83 19.83 -11.93
C ASP A 95 10.48 19.35 -13.25
N PRO A 96 10.24 20.02 -14.40
CA PRO A 96 10.86 19.67 -15.66
C PRO A 96 12.40 19.56 -15.60
N VAL A 97 13.07 20.43 -14.83
CA VAL A 97 14.54 20.43 -14.70
C VAL A 97 15.02 19.15 -14.03
N ILE A 98 14.34 18.72 -12.97
CA ILE A 98 14.65 17.48 -12.25
C ILE A 98 14.33 16.27 -13.13
N GLN A 99 13.21 16.29 -13.85
CA GLN A 99 12.86 15.21 -14.78
C GLN A 99 13.91 15.06 -15.87
N ASP A 100 14.34 16.16 -16.48
CA ASP A 100 15.33 16.14 -17.56
C ASP A 100 16.69 15.64 -17.05
N GLU A 101 17.15 16.07 -15.87
CA GLU A 101 18.41 15.58 -15.29
C GLU A 101 18.37 14.09 -14.95
N ILE A 102 17.25 13.60 -14.38
CA ILE A 102 17.11 12.17 -14.07
C ILE A 102 17.02 11.35 -15.36
N ASN A 103 16.25 11.78 -16.35
CA ASN A 103 16.10 11.07 -17.62
C ASN A 103 17.40 11.10 -18.46
N ALA A 104 18.22 12.14 -18.33
CA ALA A 104 19.54 12.18 -18.96
C ALA A 104 20.53 11.18 -18.34
N ASN A 105 20.35 10.83 -17.06
CA ASN A 105 21.27 9.99 -16.30
C ASN A 105 20.63 8.68 -15.79
N GLY A 106 19.47 8.31 -16.32
CA GLY A 106 18.66 7.23 -15.77
C GLY A 106 17.22 7.24 -16.24
N TRP A 107 16.30 6.79 -15.39
CA TRP A 107 14.89 6.62 -15.74
C TRP A 107 14.00 6.64 -14.49
N MET A 108 12.69 6.82 -14.68
CA MET A 108 11.71 6.80 -13.59
C MET A 108 10.48 5.99 -13.96
N ILE A 109 9.95 5.23 -13.00
CA ILE A 109 8.66 4.54 -13.09
C ILE A 109 7.67 5.27 -12.20
N TRP A 110 6.67 5.88 -12.85
CA TRP A 110 5.65 6.67 -12.19
C TRP A 110 4.40 5.83 -11.87
N PRO A 111 3.68 6.18 -10.80
CA PRO A 111 2.31 5.71 -10.63
C PRO A 111 1.40 6.22 -11.77
N PRO A 112 0.25 5.56 -12.02
CA PRO A 112 -0.71 6.00 -13.04
C PRO A 112 -1.17 7.45 -12.88
N VAL A 113 -1.34 7.91 -11.64
CA VAL A 113 -1.72 9.29 -11.32
C VAL A 113 -0.54 10.00 -10.66
N ARG A 114 -0.01 11.04 -11.31
CA ARG A 114 1.19 11.77 -10.85
C ARG A 114 0.91 12.93 -9.89
N TYR A 115 -0.16 12.81 -9.11
CA TYR A 115 -0.63 13.85 -8.19
C TYR A 115 -0.96 13.20 -6.85
N SER A 116 -0.55 13.86 -5.77
CA SER A 116 -0.99 13.61 -4.41
C SER A 116 -2.02 14.67 -4.00
N TYR A 117 -2.66 14.47 -2.84
CA TYR A 117 -3.63 15.43 -2.29
C TYR A 117 -2.99 16.76 -1.85
N GLN A 118 -1.66 16.81 -1.73
CA GLN A 118 -0.91 18.02 -1.37
C GLN A 118 -0.24 18.69 -2.57
N THR A 119 -0.32 18.10 -3.77
CA THR A 119 0.40 18.62 -4.92
C THR A 119 -0.18 19.96 -5.38
N VAL A 120 0.70 20.96 -5.45
CA VAL A 120 0.35 22.31 -5.91
C VAL A 120 0.05 22.29 -7.41
N ASN A 121 -1.03 22.96 -7.81
CA ASN A 121 -1.33 23.16 -9.23
C ASN A 121 -0.57 24.38 -9.76
N ASN A 122 0.51 24.14 -10.49
CA ASN A 122 1.32 25.19 -11.12
C ASN A 122 0.81 25.57 -12.53
N ALA A 123 -0.21 24.87 -13.06
CA ALA A 123 -0.75 25.09 -14.41
C ALA A 123 -1.95 26.06 -14.42
N ILE A 124 -1.93 27.07 -13.55
CA ILE A 124 -3.01 28.07 -13.48
C ILE A 124 -2.65 29.22 -14.45
N PRO A 125 -3.57 29.62 -15.35
CA PRO A 125 -3.31 30.68 -16.34
C PRO A 125 -3.18 32.09 -15.74
N GLU A 126 -3.61 32.26 -14.48
CA GLU A 126 -3.52 33.52 -13.72
C GLU A 126 -2.71 33.26 -12.44
N ALA A 127 -1.97 34.26 -11.97
CA ALA A 127 -1.20 34.14 -10.74
C ALA A 127 -2.13 33.93 -9.54
N ALA A 128 -1.80 32.98 -8.66
CA ALA A 128 -2.53 32.80 -7.43
C ALA A 128 -2.25 33.97 -6.45
N PRO A 129 -3.26 34.50 -5.74
CA PRO A 129 -4.68 34.12 -5.78
C PRO A 129 -5.42 34.77 -6.97
N ALA A 130 -6.22 33.98 -7.68
CA ALA A 130 -7.15 34.50 -8.68
C ALA A 130 -8.28 35.29 -8.00
N ARG A 131 -8.96 36.16 -8.77
CA ARG A 131 -10.16 36.86 -8.27
C ARG A 131 -11.22 35.83 -7.83
N PRO A 132 -11.93 36.09 -6.71
CA PRO A 132 -12.98 35.20 -6.21
C PRO A 132 -14.13 35.04 -7.20
#